data_AF-A0A7K4S9D0-F1
#
_entry.id   AF-A0A7K4S9D0-F1
#
_cell.length_a   1.000
_cell.length_b   1.000
_cell.length_c   1.000
_cell.angle_alpha   90.00
_cell.angle_beta   90.00
_cell.angle_gamma   90.00
#
_symmetry.space_group_name_H-M   'P 1'
#
loop_
_entity.id
_entity.type
_entity.pdbx_description
1 polymer ?
#
loop_
_entity_poly.entity_id
_entity_poly.type
_entity_poly.pdbx_seq_one_letter_code
_entity_poly.pdbx_strand_id
1 'polypeptide(L)'
;RFFCPPPCVYLSGPGWKLKQEQIKAGDLGEASFRVCGYMGLDSMGSSLMETQKLSFEEQPDAKGFGCAKALYISDADKRKHFRLVLKLFFSNGQEIGTFHSKMIKVISKPSQKKQSLKNTDRTYGDGSMGRKAGATDEPSTRSEFPLREGYIRYGSVVQLVCTATGITLPPLIIRKVTKQYAMLDVDEPISQLHKCAFQFQGSDRMYLCLSMEKVIQFQASPCPKEANRELLNDGSCWTIIGTEAVEYTFSESLACIREPVSPVPLIAALQV
;
A
#
# COMPACT_ATOMS: atom_id res chain seq x y z
N ARG A 1 15.70 9.24 3.83
CA ARG A 1 14.44 9.43 3.05
C ARG A 1 13.43 8.46 3.63
N PHE A 2 12.31 8.95 4.15
CA PHE A 2 11.30 8.07 4.71
C PHE A 2 10.59 7.26 3.63
N PHE A 3 10.03 6.12 4.00
CA PHE A 3 9.18 5.34 3.11
C PHE A 3 7.89 6.11 2.77
N CYS A 4 7.49 6.03 1.50
CA CYS A 4 6.31 6.71 0.99
C CYS A 4 5.61 5.81 -0.05
N PRO A 5 4.36 5.36 0.20
CA PRO A 5 3.55 5.64 1.39
C PRO A 5 4.16 5.07 2.68
N PRO A 6 3.84 5.63 3.86
CA PRO A 6 4.30 5.06 5.12
C PRO A 6 3.72 3.65 5.31
N PRO A 7 4.47 2.67 5.82
CA PRO A 7 3.93 1.37 6.17
C PRO A 7 2.80 1.51 7.19
N CYS A 8 1.70 0.81 6.95
CA CYS A 8 0.49 0.87 7.77
C CYS A 8 0.14 -0.50 8.34
N VAL A 9 -0.51 -0.51 9.49
CA VAL A 9 -0.98 -1.71 10.19
C VAL A 9 -2.45 -1.51 10.53
N TYR A 10 -3.25 -2.54 10.23
CA TYR A 10 -4.66 -2.60 10.58
C TYR A 10 -4.89 -3.76 11.54
N LEU A 11 -5.51 -3.48 12.69
CA LEU A 11 -6.00 -4.47 13.64
C LEU A 11 -7.50 -4.61 13.40
N SER A 12 -7.94 -5.79 12.94
CA SER A 12 -9.34 -6.03 12.60
C SER A 12 -9.84 -7.34 13.19
N GLY A 13 -11.17 -7.45 13.29
CA GLY A 13 -11.86 -8.59 13.87
C GLY A 13 -12.32 -8.37 15.31
N PRO A 14 -13.38 -9.07 15.75
CA PRO A 14 -13.99 -8.87 17.06
C PRO A 14 -13.09 -9.33 18.23
N GLY A 15 -12.11 -10.20 17.95
CA GLY A 15 -11.22 -10.77 18.97
C GLY A 15 -10.42 -9.73 19.75
N TRP A 16 -10.09 -8.59 19.14
CA TRP A 16 -9.37 -7.50 19.82
C TRP A 16 -10.21 -6.88 20.95
N LYS A 17 -11.51 -6.68 20.73
CA LYS A 17 -12.43 -6.14 21.74
C LYS A 17 -12.72 -7.18 22.83
N LEU A 18 -12.97 -8.43 22.44
CA LEU A 18 -13.22 -9.52 23.37
C LEU A 18 -12.01 -9.73 24.32
N LYS A 19 -10.79 -9.72 23.79
CA LYS A 19 -9.58 -9.85 24.62
C LYS A 19 -9.43 -8.67 25.58
N GLN A 20 -9.78 -7.46 25.13
CA GLN A 20 -9.78 -6.26 25.96
C GLN A 20 -10.76 -6.37 27.15
N GLU A 21 -11.95 -6.93 26.92
CA GLU A 21 -12.98 -7.16 27.95
C GLU A 21 -12.56 -8.27 28.93
N GLN A 22 -12.03 -9.39 28.44
CA GLN A 22 -11.55 -10.49 29.28
C GLN A 22 -10.45 -10.05 30.25
N ILE A 23 -9.53 -9.19 29.78
CA ILE A 23 -8.44 -8.72 30.62
C ILE A 23 -8.92 -7.67 31.63
N LYS A 24 -9.87 -6.80 31.24
CA LYS A 24 -10.54 -5.88 32.18
C LYS A 24 -11.28 -6.62 33.30
N ALA A 25 -11.86 -7.78 33.01
CA ALA A 25 -12.55 -8.59 34.02
C ALA A 25 -11.59 -9.25 35.03
N GLY A 26 -10.29 -9.38 34.70
CA GLY A 26 -9.26 -9.99 35.54
C GLY A 26 -8.41 -9.02 36.36
N ASP A 27 -8.25 -7.76 35.94
CA ASP A 27 -7.46 -6.73 36.62
C ASP A 27 -8.35 -5.67 37.29
N LEU A 28 -8.16 -5.43 38.60
CA LEU A 28 -8.88 -4.44 39.43
C LEU A 28 -8.53 -2.97 39.11
N GLY A 29 -8.24 -2.62 37.85
CA GLY A 29 -7.73 -1.31 37.46
C GLY A 29 -8.45 -0.70 36.26
N GLU A 30 -8.85 0.57 36.39
CA GLU A 30 -9.51 1.41 35.39
C GLU A 30 -8.56 1.87 34.26
N ALA A 31 -7.52 1.09 33.94
CA ALA A 31 -6.60 1.40 32.84
C ALA A 31 -7.14 0.80 31.54
N SER A 32 -7.46 1.65 30.55
CA SER A 32 -7.87 1.18 29.23
C SER A 32 -6.80 0.26 28.63
N PHE A 33 -7.11 -1.01 28.46
CA PHE A 33 -6.18 -1.97 27.88
C PHE A 33 -5.97 -1.65 26.40
N ARG A 34 -4.74 -1.31 25.98
CA ARG A 34 -4.45 -0.86 24.60
C ARG A 34 -3.34 -1.68 23.98
N VAL A 35 -3.44 -1.89 22.67
CA VAL A 35 -2.37 -2.49 21.88
C VAL A 35 -1.40 -1.38 21.48
N CYS A 36 -0.10 -1.65 21.59
CA CYS A 36 0.95 -0.83 20.97
C CYS A 36 1.89 -1.70 20.16
N GLY A 37 2.59 -1.08 19.21
CA GLY A 37 3.52 -1.79 18.33
C GLY A 37 4.87 -1.10 18.24
N TYR A 38 5.89 -1.85 17.85
CA TYR A 38 7.20 -1.34 17.48
C TYR A 38 7.55 -1.90 16.11
N MET A 39 7.78 -1.01 15.14
CA MET A 39 8.11 -1.39 13.77
C MET A 39 9.55 -0.99 13.43
N GLY A 40 10.30 -1.89 12.81
CA GLY A 40 11.67 -1.64 12.37
C GLY A 40 12.06 -2.50 11.16
N LEU A 41 13.33 -2.44 10.78
CA LEU A 41 13.90 -3.31 9.76
C LEU A 41 14.37 -4.64 10.38
N ASP A 42 14.37 -5.72 9.61
CA ASP A 42 14.87 -7.04 10.00
C ASP A 42 16.41 -7.12 10.07
N SER A 43 17.08 -6.22 10.80
CA SER A 43 18.54 -6.34 10.99
C SER A 43 18.87 -7.25 12.19
N MET A 44 19.89 -8.10 12.02
CA MET A 44 20.43 -9.04 13.01
C MET A 44 21.23 -8.33 14.14
N GLY A 45 20.64 -7.29 14.74
CA GLY A 45 21.30 -6.53 15.80
C GLY A 45 20.65 -5.19 16.18
N SER A 46 19.43 -4.91 15.72
CA SER A 46 18.76 -3.63 16.03
C SER A 46 18.50 -3.51 17.54
N SER A 47 19.10 -2.50 18.17
CA SER A 47 18.65 -2.01 19.46
C SER A 47 17.22 -1.45 19.31
N LEU A 48 16.42 -1.45 20.39
CA LEU A 48 15.09 -0.82 20.41
C LEU A 48 15.07 0.64 19.87
N MET A 49 16.24 1.29 19.80
CA MET A 49 16.46 2.68 19.41
C MET A 49 16.16 2.97 17.93
N GLU A 50 16.19 1.96 17.05
CA GLU A 50 15.88 2.13 15.62
C GLU A 50 14.43 1.74 15.26
N THR A 51 13.62 1.36 16.26
CA THR A 51 12.22 1.01 16.04
C THR A 51 11.31 2.21 16.24
N GLN A 52 10.31 2.35 15.37
CA GLN A 52 9.26 3.34 15.51
C GLN A 52 8.10 2.77 16.32
N LYS A 53 7.73 3.44 17.43
CA LYS A 53 6.53 3.11 18.18
C LYS A 53 5.27 3.45 17.38
N LEU A 54 4.33 2.52 17.34
CA LEU A 54 3.02 2.62 16.74
C LEU A 54 1.97 2.64 17.85
N SER A 55 1.16 3.70 17.83
CA SER A 55 -0.10 3.77 18.56
C SER A 55 -1.23 3.47 17.58
N PHE A 56 -2.23 2.73 18.04
CA PHE A 56 -3.39 2.38 17.23
C PHE A 56 -4.57 3.28 17.59
N GLU A 57 -5.09 3.98 16.58
CA GLU A 57 -6.30 4.81 16.70
C GLU A 57 -7.50 4.00 16.23
N GLU A 58 -8.63 4.09 16.94
CA GLU A 58 -9.87 3.40 16.55
C GLU A 58 -10.51 4.12 15.37
N GLN A 59 -10.76 3.38 14.30
CA GLN A 59 -11.43 3.84 13.09
C GLN A 59 -12.94 3.59 13.19
N PRO A 60 -13.78 4.27 12.37
CA PRO A 60 -15.24 4.15 12.42
C PRO A 60 -15.78 2.72 12.26
N ASP A 61 -15.02 1.83 11.65
CA ASP A 61 -15.34 0.41 11.45
C ASP A 61 -14.81 -0.51 12.56
N ALA A 62 -14.51 0.05 13.73
CA ALA A 62 -13.93 -0.64 14.89
C ALA A 62 -12.57 -1.30 14.61
N LYS A 63 -11.85 -0.88 13.54
CA LYS A 63 -10.48 -1.30 13.28
C LYS A 63 -9.49 -0.40 13.99
N GLY A 64 -8.43 -0.97 14.54
CA GLY A 64 -7.26 -0.22 14.97
C GLY A 64 -6.40 0.13 13.76
N PHE A 65 -5.95 1.38 13.65
CA PHE A 65 -5.04 1.82 12.59
C PHE A 65 -3.79 2.47 13.17
N GLY A 66 -2.62 2.10 12.66
CA GLY A 66 -1.34 2.73 12.98
C GLY A 66 -0.43 2.79 11.76
N CYS A 67 0.45 3.79 11.68
CA CYS A 67 1.38 3.94 10.57
C CYS A 67 2.77 4.43 11.00
N ALA A 68 3.80 3.96 10.30
CA ALA A 68 5.19 4.23 10.59
C ALA A 68 5.73 5.33 9.66
N LYS A 69 5.50 6.60 10.03
CA LYS A 69 5.80 7.77 9.18
C LYS A 69 7.29 8.13 9.06
N ALA A 70 8.13 7.58 9.93
CA ALA A 70 9.54 7.99 10.08
C ALA A 70 10.52 6.84 9.81
N LEU A 71 10.07 5.71 9.25
CA LEU A 71 10.95 4.62 8.86
C LEU A 71 11.74 4.94 7.59
N TYR A 72 13.02 4.58 7.61
CA TYR A 72 13.93 4.70 6.49
C TYR A 72 14.96 3.57 6.53
N ILE A 73 15.65 3.35 5.41
CA ILE A 73 16.86 2.53 5.35
C ILE A 73 18.07 3.44 5.09
N SER A 74 19.15 3.22 5.84
CA SER A 74 20.40 3.97 5.71
C SER A 74 21.18 3.54 4.47
N ASP A 75 21.99 4.42 3.90
CA ASP A 75 22.93 4.09 2.83
C ASP A 75 24.11 3.24 3.32
N ALA A 76 24.34 3.17 4.63
CA ALA A 76 25.23 2.21 5.27
C ALA A 76 24.73 0.76 5.13
N ASP A 77 23.40 0.57 5.02
CA ASP A 77 22.82 -0.74 4.80
C ASP A 77 22.96 -1.16 3.33
N LYS A 78 23.71 -2.23 3.09
CA LYS A 78 24.01 -2.73 1.74
C LYS A 78 23.09 -3.86 1.28
N ARG A 79 22.07 -4.21 2.07
CA ARG A 79 21.12 -5.26 1.71
C ARG A 79 20.33 -4.85 0.46
N LYS A 80 20.11 -5.80 -0.45
CA LYS A 80 19.27 -5.59 -1.65
C LYS A 80 17.79 -5.70 -1.34
N HIS A 81 17.45 -6.46 -0.31
CA HIS A 81 16.10 -6.71 0.15
C HIS A 81 16.07 -6.78 1.67
N PHE A 82 14.96 -6.37 2.26
CA PHE A 82 14.72 -6.44 3.70
C PHE A 82 13.22 -6.72 3.96
N ARG A 83 12.87 -7.04 5.20
CA ARG A 83 11.49 -7.05 5.68
C ARG A 83 11.31 -6.03 6.79
N LEU A 84 10.09 -5.52 6.92
CA LEU A 84 9.67 -4.83 8.12
C LEU A 84 9.33 -5.87 9.18
N VAL A 85 9.71 -5.60 10.41
CA VAL A 85 9.37 -6.40 11.59
C VAL A 85 8.47 -5.55 12.47
N LEU A 86 7.28 -6.05 12.78
CA LEU A 86 6.34 -5.46 13.72
C LEU A 86 6.25 -6.34 14.95
N LYS A 87 6.57 -5.79 16.11
CA LYS A 87 6.32 -6.43 17.41
C LYS A 87 5.12 -5.78 18.08
N LEU A 88 4.12 -6.56 18.45
CA LEU A 88 2.92 -6.07 19.12
C LEU A 88 2.95 -6.42 20.60
N PHE A 89 2.51 -5.48 21.43
CA PHE A 89 2.43 -5.63 22.88
C PHE A 89 1.09 -5.12 23.38
N PHE A 90 0.62 -5.73 24.45
CA PHE A 90 -0.43 -5.19 25.28
C PHE A 90 0.11 -4.12 26.23
N SER A 91 -0.76 -3.26 26.76
CA SER A 91 -0.39 -2.18 27.69
C SER A 91 0.20 -2.67 29.02
N ASN A 92 -0.03 -3.93 29.39
CA ASN A 92 0.58 -4.58 30.55
C ASN A 92 2.02 -5.11 30.26
N GLY A 93 2.55 -4.88 29.05
CA GLY A 93 3.88 -5.33 28.64
C GLY A 93 3.93 -6.76 28.09
N GLN A 94 2.81 -7.50 28.08
CA GLN A 94 2.76 -8.83 27.47
C GLN A 94 2.93 -8.72 25.95
N GLU A 95 3.88 -9.48 25.40
CA GLU A 95 4.07 -9.59 23.95
C GLU A 95 2.92 -10.37 23.32
N ILE A 96 2.30 -9.79 22.30
CA ILE A 96 1.30 -10.46 21.46
C ILE A 96 2.03 -11.33 20.45
N GLY A 97 3.01 -10.77 19.75
CA GLY A 97 3.81 -11.51 18.77
C GLY A 97 4.62 -10.61 17.84
N THR A 98 5.48 -11.27 17.07
CA THR A 98 6.31 -10.66 16.03
C THR A 98 5.82 -11.05 14.63
N PHE A 99 5.58 -10.04 13.79
CA PHE A 99 5.01 -10.16 12.44
C PHE A 99 5.96 -9.56 11.41
N HIS A 100 5.99 -10.12 10.20
CA HIS A 100 6.93 -9.71 9.16
C HIS A 100 6.19 -9.24 7.92
N SER A 101 6.67 -8.18 7.27
CA SER A 101 6.17 -7.83 5.94
C SER A 101 6.60 -8.83 4.87
N LYS A 102 6.01 -8.72 3.68
CA LYS A 102 6.65 -9.27 2.47
C LYS A 102 8.01 -8.60 2.23
N MET A 103 8.82 -9.23 1.39
CA MET A 103 10.15 -8.75 1.06
C MET A 103 10.07 -7.43 0.29
N ILE A 104 10.80 -6.42 0.76
CA ILE A 104 10.88 -5.09 0.16
C ILE A 104 12.25 -4.94 -0.50
N LYS A 105 12.25 -4.52 -1.77
CA LYS A 105 13.47 -4.29 -2.54
C LYS A 105 14.02 -2.88 -2.31
N VAL A 106 15.32 -2.81 -2.02
CA VAL A 106 16.04 -1.54 -1.95
C VAL A 106 16.30 -1.05 -3.38
N ILE A 107 15.84 0.16 -3.67
CA ILE A 107 16.09 0.82 -4.94
C ILE A 107 16.89 2.10 -4.74
N SER A 108 17.78 2.37 -5.70
CA SER A 108 18.40 3.67 -5.84
C SER A 108 17.37 4.73 -6.26
N LYS A 109 17.80 5.99 -6.41
CA LYS A 109 17.00 7.03 -7.06
C LYS A 109 16.37 6.48 -8.36
N PRO A 110 15.08 6.79 -8.66
CA PRO A 110 14.44 6.35 -9.88
C PRO A 110 15.25 6.82 -11.09
N SER A 111 15.45 5.92 -12.05
CA SER A 111 16.20 6.22 -13.27
C SER A 111 15.37 7.12 -14.19
N GLN A 112 15.98 8.17 -14.74
CA GLN A 112 15.33 9.00 -15.77
C GLN A 112 15.45 8.40 -17.18
N LYS A 113 16.20 7.31 -17.37
CA LYS A 113 16.36 6.64 -18.67
C LYS A 113 15.16 5.76 -18.99
N LYS A 114 14.78 5.71 -20.28
CA LYS A 114 13.82 4.76 -20.86
C LYS A 114 14.10 3.36 -20.33
N GLN A 115 13.12 2.76 -19.65
CA GLN A 115 13.31 1.42 -19.10
C GLN A 115 13.35 0.38 -20.22
N SER A 116 14.38 -0.45 -20.20
CA SER A 116 14.49 -1.64 -21.04
C SER A 116 13.74 -2.80 -20.38
N LEU A 117 13.04 -3.60 -21.18
CA LEU A 117 12.34 -4.83 -20.78
C LEU A 117 13.24 -5.86 -20.07
N LYS A 118 14.57 -5.71 -20.12
CA LYS A 118 15.54 -6.58 -19.42
C LYS A 118 15.58 -6.38 -17.89
N ASN A 119 14.82 -5.43 -17.33
CA ASN A 119 14.78 -5.13 -15.90
C ASN A 119 13.37 -5.37 -15.33
N THR A 120 12.92 -6.62 -15.41
CA THR A 120 11.55 -7.12 -15.13
C THR A 120 11.05 -6.92 -13.70
N ASP A 121 11.94 -6.59 -12.77
CA ASP A 121 11.68 -6.58 -11.31
C ASP A 121 11.47 -5.16 -10.75
N ARG A 122 11.09 -4.20 -11.62
CA ARG A 122 10.75 -2.79 -11.28
C ARG A 122 9.54 -2.26 -12.07
N THR A 123 8.92 -3.10 -12.89
CA THR A 123 7.79 -2.78 -13.77
C THR A 123 6.50 -3.38 -13.20
N TYR A 124 5.37 -2.71 -13.41
CA TYR A 124 4.07 -3.17 -12.88
C TYR A 124 3.46 -4.26 -13.74
N GLY A 125 3.32 -5.47 -13.19
CA GLY A 125 2.42 -6.49 -13.74
C GLY A 125 0.98 -6.26 -13.26
N ASP A 126 0.01 -6.62 -14.09
CA ASP A 126 -1.45 -6.45 -13.93
C ASP A 126 -2.09 -7.28 -12.78
N GLY A 127 -1.40 -7.45 -11.63
CA GLY A 127 -1.87 -8.45 -10.67
C GLY A 127 -1.21 -8.50 -9.30
N SER A 128 -1.01 -7.37 -8.63
CA SER A 128 -0.77 -7.39 -7.17
C SER A 128 -2.09 -7.72 -6.42
N MET A 129 -2.45 -9.00 -6.54
CA MET A 129 -3.36 -9.91 -5.83
C MET A 129 -4.46 -9.34 -4.90
N GLY A 130 -5.71 -9.60 -5.27
CA GLY A 130 -6.85 -9.77 -4.36
C GLY A 130 -7.59 -11.06 -4.69
N ARG A 131 -7.44 -12.12 -3.87
CA ARG A 131 -8.31 -13.30 -3.95
C ARG A 131 -9.69 -12.91 -3.39
N LYS A 132 -10.76 -13.04 -4.17
CA LYS A 132 -12.12 -13.19 -3.62
C LYS A 132 -12.45 -14.68 -3.55
N ALA A 133 -12.58 -15.19 -2.33
CA ALA A 133 -13.30 -16.43 -2.04
C ALA A 133 -14.64 -16.03 -1.40
N GLY A 134 -15.75 -16.61 -1.88
CA GLY A 134 -17.09 -16.41 -1.32
C GLY A 134 -18.13 -16.15 -2.40
N ALA A 135 -18.91 -17.19 -2.71
CA ALA A 135 -20.04 -17.17 -3.61
C ALA A 135 -21.24 -16.44 -3.00
N THR A 136 -21.84 -15.54 -3.78
CA THR A 136 -23.28 -15.26 -3.86
C THR A 136 -23.50 -14.43 -5.13
N ASP A 137 -24.26 -14.99 -6.08
CA ASP A 137 -24.67 -14.37 -7.33
C ASP A 137 -25.53 -13.13 -7.09
N GLU A 138 -25.07 -11.97 -7.57
CA GLU A 138 -25.89 -10.79 -7.86
C GLU A 138 -25.27 -10.08 -9.09
N PRO A 139 -26.02 -9.87 -10.18
CA PRO A 139 -25.47 -9.40 -11.45
C PRO A 139 -25.31 -7.88 -11.44
N SER A 140 -24.20 -7.40 -10.86
CA SER A 140 -23.80 -6.00 -11.02
C SER A 140 -22.98 -5.86 -12.32
N THR A 141 -23.39 -4.90 -13.15
CA THR A 141 -22.84 -4.56 -14.48
C THR A 141 -21.30 -4.58 -14.51
N ARG A 142 -20.75 -5.71 -14.97
CA ARG A 142 -19.31 -5.96 -15.09
C ARG A 142 -18.81 -5.21 -16.31
N SER A 143 -18.19 -4.05 -16.10
CA SER A 143 -17.48 -3.29 -17.14
C SER A 143 -16.50 -4.23 -17.86
N GLU A 144 -16.63 -4.35 -19.19
CA GLU A 144 -15.76 -5.13 -20.08
C GLU A 144 -14.35 -4.51 -20.14
N PHE A 145 -13.57 -4.63 -19.07
CA PHE A 145 -12.11 -4.44 -19.12
C PHE A 145 -11.45 -5.81 -19.20
N PRO A 146 -10.99 -6.26 -20.38
CA PRO A 146 -10.29 -7.52 -20.49
C PRO A 146 -8.98 -7.42 -19.72
N LEU A 147 -8.75 -8.37 -18.80
CA LEU A 147 -7.45 -8.54 -18.14
C LEU A 147 -6.40 -8.73 -19.23
N ARG A 148 -5.41 -7.84 -19.28
CA ARG A 148 -4.34 -7.91 -20.29
C ARG A 148 -3.08 -8.36 -19.60
N GLU A 149 -2.64 -9.58 -19.89
CA GLU A 149 -1.34 -10.07 -19.42
C GLU A 149 -0.22 -9.19 -20.00
N GLY A 150 0.52 -8.51 -19.13
CA GLY A 150 1.64 -7.67 -19.53
C GLY A 150 1.98 -6.56 -18.54
N TYR A 151 3.04 -5.81 -18.86
CA TYR A 151 3.39 -4.61 -18.11
C TYR A 151 2.55 -3.43 -18.55
N ILE A 152 2.10 -2.60 -17.60
CA ILE A 152 1.39 -1.35 -17.92
C ILE A 152 2.38 -0.41 -18.62
N ARG A 153 1.94 0.17 -19.74
CA ARG A 153 2.69 1.15 -20.55
C ARG A 153 2.02 2.52 -20.53
N TYR A 154 2.81 3.57 -20.64
CA TYR A 154 2.25 4.90 -20.89
C TYR A 154 1.43 4.93 -22.19
N GLY A 155 0.34 5.71 -22.19
CA GLY A 155 -0.65 5.72 -23.27
C GLY A 155 -1.71 4.62 -23.16
N SER A 156 -1.55 3.64 -22.26
CA SER A 156 -2.55 2.61 -22.03
C SER A 156 -3.77 3.17 -21.28
N VAL A 157 -4.94 2.62 -21.61
CA VAL A 157 -6.15 2.82 -20.81
C VAL A 157 -6.07 1.90 -19.59
N VAL A 158 -6.25 2.46 -18.40
CA VAL A 158 -6.20 1.79 -17.11
C VAL A 158 -7.47 2.09 -16.32
N GLN A 159 -7.83 1.16 -15.44
CA GLN A 159 -8.93 1.31 -14.51
C GLN A 159 -8.39 1.27 -13.09
N LEU A 160 -8.66 2.33 -12.31
CA LEU A 160 -8.25 2.40 -10.91
C LEU A 160 -9.41 1.94 -10.02
N VAL A 161 -9.19 0.86 -9.28
CA VAL A 161 -10.17 0.24 -8.39
C VAL A 161 -9.65 0.29 -6.96
N CYS A 162 -10.45 0.81 -6.03
CA CYS A 162 -10.13 0.77 -4.61
C CYS A 162 -10.21 -0.68 -4.10
N THR A 163 -9.12 -1.20 -3.56
CA THR A 163 -9.07 -2.59 -3.07
C THR A 163 -9.93 -2.83 -1.83
N ALA A 164 -10.22 -1.79 -1.05
CA ALA A 164 -11.05 -1.87 0.16
C ALA A 164 -12.56 -1.78 -0.14
N THR A 165 -12.97 -0.81 -0.97
CA THR A 165 -14.40 -0.52 -1.23
C THR A 165 -14.90 -1.05 -2.56
N GLY A 166 -14.02 -1.41 -3.49
CA GLY A 166 -14.37 -1.75 -4.87
C GLY A 166 -14.77 -0.55 -5.73
N ILE A 167 -14.80 0.67 -5.17
CA ILE A 167 -15.13 1.88 -5.93
C ILE A 167 -14.11 2.05 -7.05
N THR A 168 -14.64 2.31 -8.25
CA THR A 168 -13.88 2.35 -9.48
C THR A 168 -13.98 3.72 -10.11
N LEU A 169 -12.85 4.28 -10.54
CA LEU A 169 -12.84 5.50 -11.35
C LEU A 169 -13.21 5.19 -12.80
N PRO A 170 -13.72 6.18 -13.56
CA PRO A 170 -13.88 6.06 -15.01
C PRO A 170 -12.57 5.64 -15.70
N PRO A 171 -12.61 5.13 -16.94
CA PRO A 171 -11.41 4.80 -17.70
C PRO A 171 -10.44 5.98 -17.82
N LEU A 172 -9.17 5.73 -17.49
CA LEU A 172 -8.10 6.74 -17.48
C LEU A 172 -6.99 6.33 -18.45
N ILE A 173 -6.37 7.29 -19.12
CA ILE A 173 -5.14 7.09 -19.88
C ILE A 173 -3.98 7.55 -19.01
N ILE A 174 -3.04 6.64 -18.72
CA ILE A 174 -1.86 6.98 -17.93
C ILE A 174 -0.79 7.65 -18.80
N ARG A 175 -0.40 8.87 -18.44
CA ARG A 175 0.58 9.70 -19.17
C ARG A 175 1.85 9.88 -18.36
N LYS A 176 3.00 9.91 -19.05
CA LYS A 176 4.29 10.20 -18.41
C LYS A 176 4.36 11.70 -18.11
N VAL A 177 4.81 12.06 -16.92
CA VAL A 177 5.01 13.47 -16.55
C VAL A 177 6.49 13.80 -16.56
N THR A 178 6.87 14.81 -17.33
CA THR A 178 8.23 15.36 -17.35
C THR A 178 8.15 16.85 -17.03
N LYS A 179 8.83 17.28 -15.95
CA LYS A 179 8.64 18.60 -15.33
C LYS A 179 7.16 18.77 -14.92
N GLN A 180 6.38 19.57 -15.63
CA GLN A 180 4.94 19.80 -15.42
C GLN A 180 4.11 19.44 -16.66
N TYR A 181 4.69 18.71 -17.61
CA TYR A 181 4.01 18.35 -18.86
C TYR A 181 3.62 16.88 -18.88
N ALA A 182 2.36 16.61 -19.24
CA ALA A 182 1.93 15.29 -19.70
C ALA A 182 2.47 15.05 -21.11
N MET A 183 3.18 13.95 -21.29
CA MET A 183 3.72 13.52 -22.58
C MET A 183 2.72 12.58 -23.27
N LEU A 184 2.27 12.95 -24.48
CA LEU A 184 1.22 12.23 -25.20
C LEU A 184 1.73 11.10 -26.10
N ASP A 185 3.00 11.15 -26.49
CA ASP A 185 3.67 10.29 -27.47
C ASP A 185 4.59 9.22 -26.84
N VAL A 186 4.49 9.02 -25.53
CA VAL A 186 5.34 8.07 -24.81
C VAL A 186 4.66 6.71 -24.73
N ASP A 187 5.29 5.71 -25.35
CA ASP A 187 4.97 4.28 -25.21
C ASP A 187 6.19 3.53 -24.64
N GLU A 188 6.28 3.48 -23.31
CA GLU A 188 7.25 2.69 -22.57
C GLU A 188 6.62 2.09 -21.31
N PRO A 189 7.17 0.98 -20.77
CA PRO A 189 6.70 0.41 -19.51
C PRO A 189 6.80 1.39 -18.35
N ILE A 190 5.82 1.34 -17.46
CA ILE A 190 5.80 2.14 -16.24
C ILE A 190 6.66 1.47 -15.18
N SER A 191 7.43 2.27 -14.45
CA SER A 191 8.25 1.81 -13.34
C SER A 191 7.96 2.50 -12.03
N GLN A 192 8.37 1.85 -10.94
CA GLN A 192 8.20 2.38 -9.59
C GLN A 192 8.81 3.78 -9.44
N LEU A 193 8.09 4.62 -8.69
CA LEU A 193 8.42 6.02 -8.38
C LEU A 193 8.46 6.96 -9.59
N HIS A 194 7.92 6.54 -10.74
CA HIS A 194 7.72 7.47 -11.84
C HIS A 194 6.64 8.50 -11.52
N LYS A 195 6.82 9.71 -12.08
CA LYS A 195 5.77 10.72 -12.13
C LYS A 195 4.85 10.45 -13.32
N CYS A 196 3.55 10.44 -13.08
CA CYS A 196 2.52 10.20 -14.07
C CYS A 196 1.30 11.11 -13.86
N ALA A 197 0.44 11.17 -14.85
CA ALA A 197 -0.87 11.83 -14.80
C ALA A 197 -1.92 10.89 -15.36
N PHE A 198 -3.18 11.08 -14.95
CA PHE A 198 -4.29 10.25 -15.39
C PHE A 198 -5.30 11.11 -16.14
N GLN A 199 -5.37 10.94 -17.46
CA GLN A 199 -6.28 11.67 -18.35
C GLN A 199 -7.61 10.90 -18.44
N PHE A 200 -8.76 11.55 -18.35
CA PHE A 200 -10.04 10.88 -18.56
C PHE A 200 -10.20 10.49 -20.04
N GLN A 201 -10.44 9.20 -20.31
CA GLN A 201 -10.59 8.71 -21.68
C GLN A 201 -11.79 9.37 -22.36
N GLY A 202 -11.60 9.85 -23.60
CA GLY A 202 -12.65 10.53 -24.37
C GLY A 202 -12.96 11.97 -23.91
N SER A 203 -12.23 12.51 -22.93
CA SER A 203 -12.39 13.89 -22.48
C SER A 203 -11.54 14.89 -23.27
N ASP A 204 -11.92 16.17 -23.23
CA ASP A 204 -11.10 17.26 -23.78
C ASP A 204 -10.02 17.71 -22.77
N ARG A 205 -8.92 16.96 -22.71
CA ARG A 205 -7.75 17.26 -21.85
C ARG A 205 -8.08 17.35 -20.35
N MET A 206 -9.05 16.57 -19.88
CA MET A 206 -9.37 16.52 -18.45
C MET A 206 -8.48 15.50 -17.74
N TYR A 207 -7.91 15.89 -16.61
CA TYR A 207 -7.02 15.06 -15.79
C TYR A 207 -7.52 14.92 -14.36
N LEU A 208 -7.23 13.77 -13.75
CA LEU A 208 -7.43 13.52 -12.33
C LEU A 208 -6.50 14.43 -11.51
N CYS A 209 -7.10 15.27 -10.67
CA CYS A 209 -6.39 16.30 -9.92
C CYS A 209 -6.78 16.28 -8.45
N LEU A 210 -5.80 16.41 -7.56
CA LEU A 210 -6.02 16.71 -6.15
C LEU A 210 -5.98 18.23 -5.92
N SER A 211 -7.05 18.79 -5.36
CA SER A 211 -7.13 20.20 -4.99
C SER A 211 -7.90 20.36 -3.69
N MET A 212 -7.33 21.04 -2.69
CA MET A 212 -7.97 21.27 -1.38
C MET A 212 -8.58 19.98 -0.78
N GLU A 213 -7.78 18.90 -0.78
CA GLU A 213 -8.17 17.57 -0.29
C GLU A 213 -9.31 16.88 -1.07
N LYS A 214 -9.75 17.46 -2.18
CA LYS A 214 -10.78 16.89 -3.06
C LYS A 214 -10.17 16.40 -4.35
N VAL A 215 -10.66 15.24 -4.80
CA VAL A 215 -10.39 14.72 -6.13
C VAL A 215 -11.35 15.39 -7.11
N ILE A 216 -10.80 16.13 -8.07
CA ILE A 216 -11.52 16.90 -9.08
C ILE A 216 -10.99 16.59 -10.48
N GLN A 217 -11.69 17.07 -11.51
CA GLN A 217 -11.17 17.08 -12.87
C GLN A 217 -10.54 18.44 -13.17
N PHE A 218 -9.34 18.46 -13.73
CA PHE A 218 -8.63 19.66 -14.15
C PHE A 218 -8.39 19.64 -15.65
N GLN A 219 -8.70 20.74 -16.34
CA GLN A 219 -8.45 20.86 -17.78
C GLN A 219 -7.01 21.34 -18.02
N ALA A 220 -6.21 20.50 -18.67
CA ALA A 220 -4.84 20.84 -19.02
C ALA A 220 -4.78 21.87 -20.15
N SER A 221 -3.75 22.72 -20.12
CA SER A 221 -3.52 23.72 -21.16
C SER A 221 -2.66 23.13 -22.29
N PRO A 222 -3.05 23.30 -23.57
CA PRO A 222 -2.24 22.83 -24.68
C PRO A 222 -0.92 23.63 -24.76
N CYS A 223 0.16 22.97 -25.17
CA CYS A 223 1.41 23.68 -25.44
C CYS A 223 1.40 24.24 -26.88
N PRO A 224 1.51 25.57 -27.08
CA PRO A 224 1.44 26.16 -28.42
C PRO A 224 2.64 25.81 -29.31
N LYS A 225 3.77 25.40 -28.72
CA LYS A 225 5.01 25.06 -29.44
C LYS A 225 5.18 23.57 -29.71
N GLU A 226 4.52 22.72 -28.92
CA GLU A 226 4.75 21.27 -28.91
C GLU A 226 3.41 20.53 -28.74
N ALA A 227 2.82 20.07 -29.84
CA ALA A 227 1.51 19.40 -29.84
C ALA A 227 1.49 18.05 -29.08
N ASN A 228 2.66 17.46 -28.80
CA ASN A 228 2.79 16.20 -28.06
C ASN A 228 2.82 16.38 -26.54
N ARG A 229 2.59 17.59 -26.02
CA ARG A 229 2.63 17.88 -24.59
C ARG A 229 1.49 18.76 -24.13
N GLU A 230 1.00 18.48 -22.93
CA GLU A 230 -0.05 19.25 -22.26
C GLU A 230 0.46 19.74 -20.90
N LEU A 231 0.24 21.01 -20.58
CA LEU A 231 0.65 21.63 -19.33
C LEU A 231 -0.34 21.26 -18.21
N LEU A 232 0.18 20.63 -17.16
CA LEU A 232 -0.57 20.23 -15.97
C LEU A 232 -0.35 21.22 -14.83
N ASN A 233 -1.29 21.22 -13.89
CA ASN A 233 -1.03 21.74 -12.55
C ASN A 233 -0.33 20.67 -11.67
N ASP A 234 0.23 21.10 -10.55
CA ASP A 234 0.94 20.20 -9.62
C ASP A 234 0.01 19.14 -9.04
N GLY A 235 -1.27 19.47 -8.83
CA GLY A 235 -2.29 18.54 -8.31
C GLY A 235 -2.64 17.38 -9.25
N SER A 236 -2.30 17.48 -10.55
CA SER A 236 -2.48 16.40 -11.53
C SER A 236 -1.24 15.51 -11.69
N CYS A 237 -0.16 15.81 -10.96
CA CYS A 237 1.09 15.06 -11.01
C CYS A 237 1.16 14.03 -9.87
N TRP A 238 1.03 12.76 -10.22
CA TRP A 238 1.01 11.63 -9.28
C TRP A 238 2.34 10.88 -9.31
N THR A 239 2.70 10.24 -8.20
CA THR A 239 3.81 9.27 -8.15
C THR A 239 3.25 7.89 -7.94
N ILE A 240 3.58 6.95 -8.83
CA ILE A 240 3.09 5.57 -8.73
C ILE A 240 4.14 4.70 -8.02
N ILE A 241 3.69 3.87 -7.06
CA ILE A 241 4.52 2.87 -6.37
C ILE A 241 3.74 1.57 -6.19
N GLY A 242 4.41 0.42 -6.35
CA GLY A 242 3.80 -0.89 -6.08
C GLY A 242 3.68 -1.10 -4.58
N THR A 243 2.55 -1.63 -4.13
CA THR A 243 2.29 -1.92 -2.72
C THR A 243 2.05 -3.41 -2.53
N GLU A 244 2.38 -3.88 -1.34
CA GLU A 244 2.19 -5.27 -0.93
C GLU A 244 1.52 -5.28 0.44
N ALA A 245 0.67 -6.28 0.67
CA ALA A 245 0.01 -6.52 1.95
C ALA A 245 0.25 -7.96 2.40
N VAL A 246 0.37 -8.15 3.71
CA VAL A 246 0.39 -9.46 4.37
C VAL A 246 -0.63 -9.43 5.49
N GLU A 247 -1.39 -10.51 5.62
CA GLU A 247 -2.41 -10.67 6.64
C GLU A 247 -2.02 -11.82 7.56
N TYR A 248 -2.20 -11.59 8.87
CA TYR A 248 -1.98 -12.58 9.91
C TYR A 248 -3.29 -12.73 10.69
N THR A 249 -3.78 -13.96 10.78
CA THR A 249 -4.99 -14.31 11.52
C THR A 249 -4.64 -15.33 12.59
N PHE A 250 -5.04 -15.07 13.82
CA PHE A 250 -4.87 -15.98 14.94
C PHE A 250 -6.08 -15.89 15.87
N SER A 251 -6.29 -16.94 16.65
CA SER A 251 -7.32 -17.01 17.69
C SER A 251 -6.73 -17.77 18.87
N GLU A 252 -6.89 -17.23 20.08
CA GLU A 252 -6.46 -17.90 21.29
C GLU A 252 -7.61 -18.74 21.86
N SER A 253 -7.32 -20.00 22.19
CA SER A 253 -8.23 -20.83 22.96
C SER A 253 -8.19 -20.43 24.44
N LEU A 254 -9.33 -20.52 25.13
CA LEU A 254 -9.47 -20.24 26.57
C LEU A 254 -8.50 -21.04 27.46
N ALA A 255 -7.89 -22.11 26.93
CA ALA A 255 -7.00 -23.01 27.65
C ALA A 255 -5.49 -22.71 27.52
N CYS A 256 -5.05 -21.73 26.69
CA CYS A 256 -3.62 -21.56 26.39
C CYS A 256 -3.02 -20.19 26.78
N ILE A 257 -2.12 -20.28 27.78
CA ILE A 257 -0.83 -19.63 28.08
C ILE A 257 -0.49 -18.25 27.45
N ARG A 258 0.10 -17.40 28.30
CA ARG A 258 0.73 -16.07 28.08
C ARG A 258 1.88 -16.02 27.06
N GLU A 259 1.99 -16.96 26.14
CA GLU A 259 3.07 -17.01 25.13
C GLU A 259 2.71 -16.18 23.89
N PRO A 260 3.69 -15.62 23.16
CA PRO A 260 3.44 -14.90 21.92
C PRO A 260 2.83 -15.80 20.84
N VAL A 261 1.87 -15.28 20.05
CA VAL A 261 1.21 -16.04 18.96
C VAL A 261 2.11 -16.31 17.76
N SER A 262 3.30 -15.70 17.74
CA SER A 262 4.28 -15.86 16.67
C SER A 262 5.21 -17.07 16.91
N PRO A 263 5.62 -17.80 15.85
CA PRO A 263 5.36 -17.54 14.44
C PRO A 263 3.97 -18.01 13.98
N VAL A 264 3.18 -17.09 13.40
CA VAL A 264 1.87 -17.43 12.82
C VAL A 264 2.09 -18.10 11.46
N PRO A 265 1.56 -19.32 11.22
CA PRO A 265 1.73 -20.01 9.95
C PRO A 265 1.00 -19.27 8.81
N LEU A 266 1.67 -19.12 7.67
CA LEU A 266 1.09 -18.56 6.45
C LEU A 266 0.85 -19.67 5.43
N ILE A 267 -0.41 -19.97 5.14
CA ILE A 267 -0.81 -20.99 4.16
C ILE A 267 -0.91 -20.32 2.78
N ALA A 268 0.06 -20.59 1.89
CA ALA A 268 0.11 -19.96 0.57
C ALA A 268 -0.78 -20.67 -0.49
N ALA A 269 -0.86 -22.00 -0.41
CA ALA A 269 -1.62 -22.84 -1.32
C ALA A 269 -2.07 -24.14 -0.62
N LEU A 270 -3.20 -24.67 -1.06
CA LEU A 270 -3.66 -26.02 -0.76
C LEU A 270 -3.56 -26.81 -2.06
N GLN A 271 -2.89 -27.95 -2.03
CA GLN A 271 -2.85 -28.89 -3.15
C GLN A 271 -3.74 -30.07 -2.77
N VAL A 272 -4.68 -30.39 -3.65
CA VAL A 272 -5.60 -31.54 -3.53
C VAL A 272 -5.03 -32.71 -4.30
#